data_AF-A0A957HSV5-F1
#
_entry.id   AF-A0A957HSV5-F1
#
_cell.length_a   1.000
_cell.length_b   1.000
_cell.length_c   1.000
_cell.angle_alpha   90.00
_cell.angle_beta   90.00
_cell.angle_gamma   90.00
#
_symmetry.space_group_name_H-M   'P 1'
#
loop_
_entity.id
_entity.type
_entity.pdbx_description
1 polymer ?
#
loop_
_entity_poly.entity_id
_entity_poly.type
_entity_poly.pdbx_seq_one_letter_code
_entity_poly.pdbx_strand_id
1 'polypeptide(L)'
;ATATPIQIEEPTPTQPTPTAVSQVTAVPTADGIPTTTAMPPTPVPVNPPTRIQFDPGATSATINGHLAAGESIEYLAWAAATQRMHVEIVSPNNVANFAVEGTSDGQPYKRLVNENRFWDGTLPLAQDYLIRVTTLEAADFTLILTIDPLENVLQPVWPIVDGMTGFLLGGSHNGEWLDPFTVMPSLQDGERPYAFYTGSTFQGLTTGSPPTTPLDGPCGGTPAVPFPPGIDLSGMIGIVAGWEVSPRQPEQLPLDTAVYQEAVADFLQAHDIAEPDVQLTGINRIDLEGDGVDEVLITAERLNGLGNGLPTAAAGDYSLVLLRQVANDTVITIPIAVKLFPEAVELADPVQYNILTLLDLNGNGSLEIVVEGWYYEGRFVTVYESSNRAVTAVMTVGCRL
;
A
#
# COMPACT_ATOMS: atom_id res chain seq x y z
N ALA A 1 -49.05 47.00 29.60
CA ALA A 1 -48.48 45.65 29.66
C ALA A 1 -48.09 45.27 28.24
N THR A 2 -46.82 45.51 27.92
CA THR A 2 -46.23 45.38 26.60
C THR A 2 -44.78 44.98 26.86
N ALA A 3 -44.47 43.71 26.62
CA ALA A 3 -43.17 43.12 26.89
C ALA A 3 -42.24 43.37 25.71
N THR A 4 -41.09 43.97 26.02
CA THR A 4 -39.97 44.32 25.15
C THR A 4 -39.27 43.05 24.61
N PRO A 5 -38.69 43.06 23.39
CA PRO A 5 -38.03 41.88 22.83
C PRO A 5 -36.66 41.65 23.49
N ILE A 6 -36.34 40.39 23.77
CA ILE A 6 -35.03 39.92 24.20
C ILE A 6 -34.23 39.59 22.93
N GLN A 7 -33.13 40.30 22.71
CA GLN A 7 -32.11 39.90 21.73
C GLN A 7 -31.26 38.78 22.34
N ILE A 8 -31.07 37.71 21.58
CA ILE A 8 -30.18 36.60 21.91
C ILE A 8 -28.90 36.88 21.11
N GLU A 9 -27.82 37.25 21.82
CA GLU A 9 -26.50 37.44 21.23
C GLU A 9 -25.86 36.08 20.89
N GLU A 10 -25.25 36.04 19.71
CA GLU A 10 -24.48 34.92 19.15
C GLU A 10 -23.11 34.79 19.86
N PRO A 11 -22.60 33.58 20.11
CA PRO A 11 -21.32 33.42 20.80
C PRO A 11 -20.14 33.87 19.91
N THR A 12 -19.34 34.79 20.44
CA THR A 12 -18.11 35.31 19.82
C THR A 12 -17.01 34.23 19.78
N PRO A 13 -16.23 34.11 18.70
CA PRO A 13 -15.13 33.14 18.60
C PRO A 13 -13.95 33.56 19.48
N THR A 14 -13.46 32.64 20.33
CA THR A 14 -12.25 32.81 21.14
C THR A 14 -10.99 32.61 20.29
N GLN A 15 -10.24 33.70 20.09
CA GLN A 15 -8.90 33.72 19.51
C GLN A 15 -7.83 33.41 20.57
N PRO A 16 -6.75 32.66 20.26
CA PRO A 16 -5.68 32.40 21.21
C PRO A 16 -4.82 33.64 21.49
N THR A 17 -4.44 33.79 22.76
CA THR A 17 -3.66 34.87 23.36
C THR A 17 -2.28 35.08 22.72
N PRO A 18 -1.85 36.32 22.40
CA PRO A 18 -0.49 36.61 21.97
C PRO A 18 0.45 36.77 23.18
N THR A 19 1.54 36.00 23.21
CA THR A 19 2.64 36.22 24.17
C THR A 19 3.48 37.42 23.74
N ALA A 20 3.81 38.26 24.73
CA ALA A 20 4.36 39.61 24.58
C ALA A 20 5.72 39.69 23.87
N VAL A 21 5.81 40.66 22.96
CA VAL A 21 7.06 41.19 22.38
C VAL A 21 7.57 42.29 23.32
N SER A 22 8.72 42.07 23.95
CA SER A 22 9.41 43.12 24.73
C SER A 22 10.33 43.96 23.85
N GLN A 23 10.28 45.26 24.13
CA GLN A 23 10.79 46.39 23.36
C GLN A 23 12.32 46.48 23.27
N VAL A 24 12.75 47.03 22.14
CA VAL A 24 14.10 47.50 21.82
C VAL A 24 14.45 48.70 22.69
N THR A 25 15.59 48.64 23.41
CA THR A 25 16.24 49.81 24.02
C THR A 25 17.64 49.99 23.43
N ALA A 26 18.05 51.24 23.28
CA ALA A 26 19.14 51.74 22.44
C ALA A 26 20.57 51.35 22.84
N VAL A 27 21.45 51.47 21.84
CA VAL A 27 22.92 51.27 21.82
C VAL A 27 23.68 52.26 22.71
N PRO A 28 24.78 51.82 23.34
CA PRO A 28 26.01 52.61 23.37
C PRO A 28 27.17 51.87 22.68
N THR A 29 27.99 52.64 21.98
CA THR A 29 29.10 52.21 21.12
C THR A 29 30.38 51.93 21.91
N ALA A 30 31.17 50.98 21.40
CA ALA A 30 32.63 50.78 21.54
C ALA A 30 33.19 50.34 22.91
N ASP A 31 33.76 49.12 23.00
CA ASP A 31 35.15 48.80 22.63
C ASP A 31 35.49 47.33 22.95
N GLY A 32 36.20 46.65 22.03
CA GLY A 32 36.95 45.41 22.30
C GLY A 32 36.21 44.07 22.12
N ILE A 33 36.13 43.56 20.89
CA ILE A 33 35.90 42.12 20.65
C ILE A 33 37.27 41.42 20.59
N PRO A 34 37.53 40.36 21.38
CA PRO A 34 38.71 39.54 21.20
C PRO A 34 38.56 38.73 19.91
N THR A 35 39.55 38.83 19.03
CA THR A 35 39.69 38.03 17.81
C THR A 35 39.58 36.54 18.15
N THR A 36 38.51 35.88 17.72
CA THR A 36 38.41 34.42 17.77
C THR A 36 39.44 33.85 16.79
N THR A 37 40.51 33.28 17.30
CA THR A 37 41.45 32.47 16.53
C THR A 37 40.69 31.33 15.85
N ALA A 38 40.65 31.35 14.52
CA ALA A 38 40.13 30.26 13.70
C ALA A 38 40.89 28.96 14.03
N MET A 39 40.13 27.90 14.28
CA MET A 39 40.67 26.56 14.48
C MET A 39 41.39 26.11 13.20
N PRO A 40 42.53 25.39 13.30
CA PRO A 40 43.25 24.94 12.11
C PRO A 40 42.37 24.02 11.26
N PRO A 41 42.41 24.08 9.91
CA PRO A 41 41.73 23.10 9.09
C PRO A 41 42.28 21.70 9.39
N THR A 42 41.38 20.76 9.66
CA THR A 42 41.70 19.34 9.79
C THR A 42 42.47 18.88 8.55
N PRO A 43 43.63 18.20 8.67
CA PRO A 43 44.39 17.77 7.51
C PRO A 43 43.54 16.81 6.66
N VAL A 44 43.37 17.14 5.38
CA VAL A 44 42.75 16.24 4.40
C VAL A 44 43.65 15.02 4.25
N PRO A 45 43.15 13.77 4.41
CA PRO A 45 43.98 12.58 4.25
C PRO A 45 44.57 12.53 2.84
N VAL A 46 45.86 12.19 2.75
CA VAL A 46 46.66 12.20 1.51
C VAL A 46 46.15 11.21 0.46
N ASN A 47 45.32 10.24 0.86
CA ASN A 47 44.48 9.42 -0.01
C ASN A 47 43.10 9.25 0.63
N PRO A 48 42.03 9.88 0.12
CA PRO A 48 40.69 9.65 0.64
C PRO A 48 40.20 8.22 0.31
N PRO A 49 39.35 7.61 1.14
CA PRO A 49 38.75 6.32 0.83
C PRO A 49 37.98 6.33 -0.50
N THR A 50 38.06 5.24 -1.26
CA THR A 50 37.32 5.07 -2.52
C THR A 50 35.95 4.45 -2.24
N ARG A 51 34.86 5.08 -2.70
CA ARG A 51 33.52 4.50 -2.53
C ARG A 51 33.30 3.34 -3.51
N ILE A 52 32.90 2.19 -2.98
CA ILE A 52 32.42 1.06 -3.78
C ILE A 52 30.97 1.34 -4.19
N GLN A 53 30.68 1.19 -5.48
CA GLN A 53 29.34 1.26 -6.04
C GLN A 53 29.04 -0.07 -6.72
N PHE A 54 27.83 -0.59 -6.54
CA PHE A 54 27.35 -1.76 -7.27
C PHE A 54 26.77 -1.34 -8.62
N ASP A 55 26.89 -2.21 -9.61
CA ASP A 55 26.15 -2.07 -10.86
C ASP A 55 24.63 -2.09 -10.57
N PRO A 56 23.80 -1.44 -11.39
CA PRO A 56 22.35 -1.47 -11.20
C PRO A 56 21.81 -2.90 -11.05
N GLY A 57 21.15 -3.19 -9.91
CA GLY A 57 20.60 -4.51 -9.59
C GLY A 57 21.60 -5.53 -9.05
N ALA A 58 22.89 -5.21 -8.97
CA ALA A 58 23.90 -6.08 -8.36
C ALA A 58 23.95 -5.92 -6.83
N THR A 59 24.22 -7.02 -6.13
CA THR A 59 24.41 -7.07 -4.67
C THR A 59 25.87 -7.33 -4.29
N SER A 60 26.74 -7.41 -5.29
CA SER A 60 28.17 -7.61 -5.11
C SER A 60 28.99 -6.74 -6.07
N ALA A 61 30.20 -6.40 -5.65
CA ALA A 61 31.24 -5.81 -6.49
C ALA A 61 32.55 -6.58 -6.33
N THR A 62 33.30 -6.67 -7.42
CA THR A 62 34.65 -7.20 -7.44
C THR A 62 35.63 -6.08 -7.76
N ILE A 63 36.57 -5.84 -6.84
CA ILE A 63 37.56 -4.79 -6.95
C ILE A 63 38.94 -5.44 -7.08
N ASN A 64 39.63 -5.14 -8.17
CA ASN A 64 41.01 -5.57 -8.37
C ASN A 64 41.96 -4.42 -8.01
N GLY A 65 43.05 -4.73 -7.33
CA GLY A 65 44.06 -3.74 -6.96
C GLY A 65 45.45 -4.33 -6.82
N HIS A 66 46.42 -3.44 -6.66
CA HIS A 66 47.82 -3.76 -6.40
C HIS A 66 48.29 -2.92 -5.21
N LEU A 67 49.05 -3.52 -4.30
CA LEU A 67 49.67 -2.81 -3.16
C LEU A 67 51.14 -3.18 -3.07
N ALA A 68 52.00 -2.19 -2.82
CA ALA A 68 53.37 -2.45 -2.41
C ALA A 68 53.43 -2.93 -0.95
N ALA A 69 54.56 -3.54 -0.56
CA ALA A 69 54.73 -4.09 0.79
C ALA A 69 54.54 -3.00 1.86
N GLY A 70 53.62 -3.25 2.81
CA GLY A 70 53.31 -2.34 3.90
C GLY A 70 52.39 -1.18 3.55
N GLU A 71 51.88 -1.10 2.32
CA GLU A 71 50.87 -0.12 1.95
C GLU A 71 49.46 -0.55 2.38
N SER A 72 48.55 0.43 2.38
CA SER A 72 47.13 0.18 2.59
C SER A 72 46.29 1.05 1.66
N ILE A 73 45.13 0.53 1.27
CA ILE A 73 44.10 1.25 0.56
C ILE A 73 42.78 1.11 1.31
N GLU A 74 41.95 2.14 1.22
CA GLU A 74 40.68 2.23 1.95
C GLU A 74 39.51 2.33 0.99
N TYR A 75 38.44 1.58 1.30
CA TYR A 75 37.18 1.61 0.59
C TYR A 75 36.03 1.97 1.54
N LEU A 76 35.02 2.67 1.02
CA LEU A 76 33.75 2.90 1.71
C LEU A 76 32.63 2.14 1.01
N ALA A 77 31.84 1.41 1.78
CA ALA A 77 30.61 0.80 1.31
C ALA A 77 29.46 1.22 2.22
N TRP A 78 28.38 1.75 1.62
CA TRP A 78 27.16 2.02 2.38
C TRP A 78 26.38 0.71 2.55
N ALA A 79 25.84 0.48 3.75
CA ALA A 79 24.88 -0.57 4.01
C ALA A 79 23.87 -0.11 5.06
N ALA A 80 22.63 -0.59 4.96
CA ALA A 80 21.59 -0.40 5.95
C ALA A 80 21.80 -1.32 7.17
N ALA A 81 21.13 -0.97 8.28
CA ALA A 81 20.98 -1.89 9.40
C ALA A 81 20.30 -3.18 8.94
N THR A 82 20.57 -4.28 9.64
CA THR A 82 20.09 -5.65 9.42
C THR A 82 20.51 -6.33 8.11
N GLN A 83 21.18 -5.64 7.19
CA GLN A 83 21.82 -6.29 6.04
C GLN A 83 22.94 -7.20 6.49
N ARG A 84 23.15 -8.30 5.77
CA ARG A 84 24.32 -9.16 5.94
C ARG A 84 25.39 -8.74 4.93
N MET A 85 26.60 -8.51 5.41
CA MET A 85 27.75 -8.18 4.59
C MET A 85 28.74 -9.36 4.62
N HIS A 86 29.17 -9.77 3.44
CA HIS A 86 30.27 -10.70 3.21
C HIS A 86 31.39 -9.96 2.48
N VAL A 87 32.60 -10.02 3.02
CA VAL A 87 33.80 -9.47 2.41
C VAL A 87 34.81 -10.60 2.28
N GLU A 88 35.33 -10.84 1.09
CA GLU A 88 36.39 -11.81 0.82
C GLU A 88 37.56 -11.11 0.10
N ILE A 89 38.79 -11.49 0.45
CA ILE A 89 39.99 -11.05 -0.25
C ILE A 89 40.82 -12.24 -0.73
N VAL A 90 41.24 -12.18 -1.99
CA VAL A 90 42.10 -13.18 -2.64
C VAL A 90 43.38 -12.50 -3.10
N SER A 91 44.54 -13.15 -2.88
CA SER A 91 45.84 -12.69 -3.37
C SER A 91 46.81 -13.87 -3.55
N PRO A 92 47.83 -13.76 -4.42
CA PRO A 92 48.88 -14.76 -4.52
C PRO A 92 49.54 -15.03 -3.16
N ASN A 93 49.79 -16.31 -2.85
CA ASN A 93 50.35 -16.76 -1.56
C ASN A 93 49.56 -16.29 -0.32
N ASN A 94 48.34 -15.79 -0.51
CA ASN A 94 47.45 -15.33 0.53
C ASN A 94 48.02 -14.20 1.42
N VAL A 95 48.78 -13.27 0.85
CA VAL A 95 49.53 -12.23 1.61
C VAL A 95 48.72 -10.96 1.92
N ALA A 96 47.59 -10.74 1.26
CA ALA A 96 46.69 -9.62 1.51
C ALA A 96 45.69 -9.94 2.65
N ASN A 97 45.36 -8.94 3.47
CA ASN A 97 44.32 -9.03 4.49
C ASN A 97 43.54 -7.71 4.58
N PHE A 98 42.43 -7.70 5.32
CA PHE A 98 41.59 -6.52 5.49
C PHE A 98 41.03 -6.36 6.91
N ALA A 99 40.56 -5.15 7.21
CA ALA A 99 39.76 -4.79 8.37
C ALA A 99 38.45 -4.12 7.92
N VAL A 100 37.41 -4.23 8.76
CA VAL A 100 36.09 -3.61 8.57
C VAL A 100 35.72 -2.83 9.82
N GLU A 101 35.39 -1.55 9.67
CA GLU A 101 35.01 -0.65 10.75
C GLU A 101 33.80 0.20 10.34
N GLY A 102 32.84 0.43 11.24
CA GLY A 102 31.75 1.36 10.98
C GLY A 102 32.22 2.81 11.18
N THR A 103 31.93 3.69 10.23
CA THR A 103 32.44 5.07 10.24
C THR A 103 31.74 5.97 11.24
N SER A 104 30.48 5.69 11.57
CA SER A 104 29.67 6.47 12.49
C SER A 104 29.77 5.96 13.93
N ASP A 105 29.86 4.64 14.11
CA ASP A 105 29.93 3.98 15.42
C ASP A 105 31.36 3.66 15.89
N GLY A 106 32.35 3.72 14.99
CA GLY A 106 33.74 3.35 15.25
C GLY A 106 33.93 1.87 15.61
N GLN A 107 32.93 1.01 15.38
CA GLN A 107 32.96 -0.38 15.79
C GLN A 107 33.80 -1.21 14.83
N PRO A 108 34.83 -1.94 15.31
CA PRO A 108 35.61 -2.84 14.48
C PRO A 108 34.89 -4.18 14.35
N TYR A 109 34.34 -4.44 13.17
CA TYR A 109 33.67 -5.69 12.80
C TYR A 109 34.66 -6.80 12.44
N LYS A 110 35.78 -6.43 11.81
CA LYS A 110 36.96 -7.28 11.60
C LYS A 110 38.23 -6.45 11.80
N ARG A 111 39.19 -6.97 12.57
CA ARG A 111 40.52 -6.36 12.76
C ARG A 111 41.58 -7.05 11.90
N LEU A 112 42.66 -6.35 11.55
CA LEU A 112 43.78 -6.92 10.76
C LEU A 112 44.46 -8.13 11.43
N VAL A 113 44.45 -8.19 12.75
CA VAL A 113 45.00 -9.34 13.51
C VAL A 113 44.17 -10.62 13.32
N ASN A 114 42.93 -10.51 12.84
CA ASN A 114 42.17 -11.66 12.40
C ASN A 114 42.64 -12.03 10.99
N GLU A 115 43.31 -13.18 10.88
CA GLU A 115 43.90 -13.69 9.66
C GLU A 115 42.90 -14.37 8.72
N ASN A 116 41.61 -14.44 9.05
CA ASN A 116 40.61 -14.87 8.08
C ASN A 116 40.61 -13.93 6.88
N ARG A 117 40.58 -14.51 5.68
CA ARG A 117 40.54 -13.80 4.39
C ARG A 117 39.13 -13.48 3.95
N PHE A 118 38.17 -13.77 4.82
CA PHE A 118 36.80 -13.37 4.66
C PHE A 118 36.25 -12.87 5.99
N TRP A 119 35.11 -12.19 5.93
CA TRP A 119 34.28 -11.85 7.07
C TRP A 119 32.82 -11.84 6.64
N ASP A 120 31.98 -12.34 7.53
CA ASP A 120 30.54 -12.46 7.37
C ASP A 120 29.87 -11.93 8.62
N GLY A 121 28.89 -11.05 8.48
CA GLY A 121 28.10 -10.59 9.62
C GLY A 121 26.88 -9.78 9.25
N THR A 122 25.90 -9.78 10.16
CA THR A 122 24.75 -8.88 10.12
C THR A 122 25.13 -7.53 10.70
N LEU A 123 24.80 -6.47 9.97
CA LEU A 123 25.15 -5.10 10.31
C LEU A 123 24.12 -4.48 11.26
N PRO A 124 24.53 -3.87 12.39
CA PRO A 124 23.59 -3.35 13.37
C PRO A 124 23.07 -1.94 13.04
N LEU A 125 23.72 -1.19 12.15
CA LEU A 125 23.42 0.22 11.90
C LEU A 125 23.50 0.55 10.40
N ALA A 126 22.69 1.51 9.96
CA ALA A 126 22.79 2.08 8.62
C ALA A 126 23.90 3.13 8.59
N GLN A 127 24.99 2.86 7.89
CA GLN A 127 26.17 3.74 7.83
C GLN A 127 27.10 3.35 6.67
N ASP A 128 28.13 4.15 6.46
CA ASP A 128 29.28 3.72 5.68
C ASP A 128 30.20 2.82 6.53
N TYR A 129 30.66 1.74 5.90
CA TYR A 129 31.65 0.82 6.43
C TYR A 129 32.98 1.03 5.73
N LEU A 130 34.02 1.30 6.51
CA LEU A 130 35.39 1.47 6.04
C LEU A 130 36.08 0.10 5.96
N ILE A 131 36.47 -0.28 4.76
CA ILE A 131 37.22 -1.51 4.49
C ILE A 131 38.66 -1.12 4.18
N ARG A 132 39.59 -1.48 5.06
CA ARG A 132 41.03 -1.22 4.89
C ARG A 132 41.73 -2.48 4.44
N VAL A 133 42.30 -2.47 3.24
CA VAL A 133 43.11 -3.58 2.69
C VAL A 133 44.59 -3.27 2.89
N THR A 134 45.38 -4.28 3.28
CA THR A 134 46.84 -4.17 3.42
C THR A 134 47.53 -5.48 3.02
N THR A 135 48.81 -5.40 2.68
CA THR A 135 49.64 -6.56 2.32
C THR A 135 50.99 -6.52 3.04
N LEU A 136 51.54 -7.69 3.37
CA LEU A 136 52.89 -7.81 3.94
C LEU A 136 53.98 -7.78 2.86
N GLU A 137 53.63 -8.16 1.63
CA GLU A 137 54.49 -8.19 0.45
C GLU A 137 53.79 -7.49 -0.71
N ALA A 138 54.53 -7.09 -1.74
CA ALA A 138 53.93 -6.51 -2.93
C ALA A 138 53.07 -7.57 -3.65
N ALA A 139 51.78 -7.31 -3.82
CA ALA A 139 50.85 -8.28 -4.39
C ALA A 139 49.64 -7.61 -5.03
N ASP A 140 49.14 -8.27 -6.08
CA ASP A 140 47.79 -8.04 -6.57
C ASP A 140 46.78 -8.68 -5.63
N PHE A 141 45.61 -8.06 -5.51
CA PHE A 141 44.49 -8.60 -4.76
C PHE A 141 43.17 -8.42 -5.50
N THR A 142 42.23 -9.29 -5.20
CA THR A 142 40.82 -9.17 -5.57
C THR A 142 40.00 -9.12 -4.29
N LEU A 143 39.29 -8.01 -4.08
CA LEU A 143 38.34 -7.81 -2.99
C LEU A 143 36.93 -8.04 -3.54
N ILE A 144 36.21 -8.98 -2.97
CA ILE A 144 34.81 -9.27 -3.28
C ILE A 144 34.00 -8.74 -2.11
N LEU A 145 33.14 -7.77 -2.36
CA LEU A 145 32.17 -7.26 -1.40
C LEU A 145 30.79 -7.69 -1.85
N THR A 146 30.10 -8.45 -1.02
CA THR A 146 28.68 -8.75 -1.17
C THR A 146 27.94 -8.12 0.00
N ILE A 147 26.92 -7.32 -0.29
CA ILE A 147 25.96 -6.88 0.70
C ILE A 147 24.66 -7.52 0.27
N ASP A 148 24.22 -8.51 1.05
CA ASP A 148 22.92 -9.11 0.84
C ASP A 148 21.89 -7.96 0.84
N PRO A 149 20.97 -7.93 -0.14
CA PRO A 149 19.87 -6.99 -0.05
C PRO A 149 19.25 -7.20 1.34
N LEU A 150 18.83 -6.10 1.99
CA LEU A 150 17.99 -6.17 3.20
C LEU A 150 17.13 -7.41 3.05
N GLU A 151 17.28 -8.38 3.95
CA GLU A 151 16.69 -9.71 3.81
C GLU A 151 15.40 -9.51 3.05
N ASN A 152 15.36 -10.02 1.81
CA ASN A 152 14.12 -10.11 1.12
C ASN A 152 13.32 -11.04 2.04
N VAL A 153 12.58 -10.49 2.99
CA VAL A 153 11.16 -10.79 2.99
C VAL A 153 10.83 -10.55 1.53
N LEU A 154 10.78 -11.61 0.72
CA LEU A 154 10.01 -11.61 -0.52
C LEU A 154 8.83 -10.73 -0.17
N GLN A 155 8.69 -9.52 -0.75
CA GLN A 155 7.73 -8.54 -0.23
C GLN A 155 6.47 -9.31 0.14
N PRO A 156 6.07 -9.30 1.43
CA PRO A 156 5.17 -10.34 1.89
C PRO A 156 3.92 -10.27 1.03
N VAL A 157 3.45 -11.42 0.55
CA VAL A 157 2.16 -11.45 -0.15
C VAL A 157 1.13 -10.86 0.80
N TRP A 158 0.32 -9.93 0.28
CA TRP A 158 -0.68 -9.18 1.03
C TRP A 158 -2.06 -9.79 0.74
N PRO A 159 -2.48 -10.82 1.48
CA PRO A 159 -3.74 -11.51 1.23
C PRO A 159 -4.95 -10.64 1.52
N ILE A 160 -6.00 -10.85 0.73
CA ILE A 160 -7.28 -10.16 0.84
C ILE A 160 -8.37 -11.22 0.98
N VAL A 161 -9.27 -11.03 1.95
CA VAL A 161 -10.33 -11.98 2.29
C VAL A 161 -11.69 -11.29 2.36
N ASP A 162 -12.73 -12.02 2.00
CA ASP A 162 -14.11 -11.62 2.22
C ASP A 162 -14.48 -12.00 3.65
N GLY A 163 -14.81 -11.01 4.48
CA GLY A 163 -15.07 -11.24 5.90
C GLY A 163 -16.26 -12.16 6.15
N MET A 164 -17.30 -12.08 5.31
CA MET A 164 -18.53 -12.86 5.52
C MET A 164 -18.31 -14.36 5.33
N THR A 165 -17.58 -14.75 4.29
CA THR A 165 -17.37 -16.17 3.94
C THR A 165 -16.01 -16.71 4.39
N GLY A 166 -15.06 -15.83 4.67
CA GLY A 166 -13.65 -16.16 4.83
C GLY A 166 -12.96 -16.53 3.51
N PHE A 167 -13.63 -16.43 2.35
CA PHE A 167 -13.00 -16.73 1.07
C PHE A 167 -11.80 -15.82 0.82
N LEU A 168 -10.70 -16.44 0.40
CA LEU A 168 -9.51 -15.74 -0.04
C LEU A 168 -9.77 -15.20 -1.45
N LEU A 169 -9.82 -13.88 -1.61
CA LEU A 169 -9.97 -13.24 -2.92
C LEU A 169 -8.70 -13.38 -3.76
N GLY A 170 -7.56 -13.42 -3.09
CA GLY A 170 -6.24 -13.36 -3.68
C GLY A 170 -5.34 -12.53 -2.79
N GLY A 171 -4.48 -11.74 -3.41
CA GLY A 171 -3.60 -10.82 -2.72
C GLY A 171 -2.73 -10.04 -3.70
N SER A 172 -1.85 -9.22 -3.16
CA SER A 172 -0.91 -8.44 -3.97
C SER A 172 0.54 -8.73 -3.60
N HIS A 173 1.44 -8.58 -4.58
CA HIS A 173 2.88 -8.65 -4.41
C HIS A 173 3.55 -7.67 -5.36
N ASN A 174 4.30 -6.70 -4.82
CA ASN A 174 4.92 -5.62 -5.60
C ASN A 174 3.93 -4.86 -6.52
N GLY A 175 2.68 -4.68 -6.08
CA GLY A 175 1.62 -4.04 -6.87
C GLY A 175 0.96 -4.96 -7.92
N GLU A 176 1.40 -6.20 -8.09
CA GLU A 176 0.77 -7.16 -8.98
C GLU A 176 -0.27 -8.03 -8.24
N TRP A 177 -1.37 -8.34 -8.92
CA TRP A 177 -2.44 -9.18 -8.39
C TRP A 177 -2.10 -10.67 -8.50
N LEU A 178 -2.33 -11.40 -7.42
CA LEU A 178 -2.12 -12.85 -7.32
C LEU A 178 -3.46 -13.55 -7.05
N ASP A 179 -3.71 -14.64 -7.77
CA ASP A 179 -4.89 -15.47 -7.55
C ASP A 179 -4.81 -16.22 -6.20
N PRO A 180 -5.96 -16.67 -5.64
CA PRO A 180 -6.00 -17.35 -4.35
C PRO A 180 -5.03 -18.54 -4.23
N PHE A 181 -4.89 -19.38 -5.26
CA PHE A 181 -4.04 -20.57 -5.18
C PHE A 181 -2.56 -20.23 -5.24
N THR A 182 -2.19 -19.13 -5.87
CA THR A 182 -0.82 -18.60 -5.84
C THR A 182 -0.48 -18.01 -4.47
N VAL A 183 -1.45 -17.37 -3.81
CA VAL A 183 -1.28 -16.76 -2.47
C VAL A 183 -1.20 -17.82 -1.37
N MET A 184 -2.07 -18.83 -1.40
CA MET A 184 -2.25 -19.82 -0.32
C MET A 184 -0.97 -20.44 0.27
N PRO A 185 0.05 -20.87 -0.51
CA PRO A 185 1.26 -21.49 0.02
C PRO A 185 2.07 -20.55 0.91
N SER A 186 2.00 -19.24 0.65
CA SER A 186 2.70 -18.21 1.43
C SER A 186 2.04 -17.92 2.79
N LEU A 187 0.81 -18.40 3.01
CA LEU A 187 0.03 -18.18 4.23
C LEU A 187 0.10 -19.38 5.20
N GLN A 188 1.04 -20.30 4.99
CA GLN A 188 1.24 -21.50 5.82
C GLN A 188 2.29 -21.29 6.92
N ASP A 189 3.03 -20.18 6.87
CA ASP A 189 4.19 -19.90 7.72
C ASP A 189 3.85 -19.26 9.07
N GLY A 190 2.61 -18.84 9.29
CA GLY A 190 2.14 -18.35 10.58
C GLY A 190 0.82 -17.60 10.54
N GLU A 191 0.30 -17.33 11.74
CA GLU A 191 -0.86 -16.49 12.00
C GLU A 191 -0.57 -15.03 11.64
N ARG A 192 -1.38 -14.43 10.73
CA ARG A 192 -1.27 -13.02 10.34
C ARG A 192 -2.56 -12.27 10.71
N PRO A 193 -2.49 -11.13 11.43
CA PRO A 193 -3.67 -10.36 11.74
C PRO A 193 -4.16 -9.62 10.49
N TYR A 194 -5.38 -9.90 10.08
CA TYR A 194 -6.08 -9.16 9.05
C TYR A 194 -6.72 -7.92 9.67
N ALA A 195 -6.52 -6.77 9.02
CA ALA A 195 -7.28 -5.56 9.29
C ALA A 195 -8.58 -5.60 8.50
N PHE A 196 -9.71 -5.50 9.20
CA PHE A 196 -11.04 -5.51 8.60
C PHE A 196 -11.60 -4.10 8.45
N TYR A 197 -12.22 -3.84 7.31
CA TYR A 197 -12.79 -2.55 6.95
C TYR A 197 -14.26 -2.70 6.51
N THR A 198 -15.08 -1.75 6.91
CA THR A 198 -16.46 -1.54 6.43
C THR A 198 -16.56 -0.15 5.84
N GLY A 199 -17.01 -0.03 4.59
CA GLY A 199 -16.72 1.18 3.81
C GLY A 199 -15.21 1.44 3.88
N SER A 200 -14.80 2.69 4.04
CA SER A 200 -13.38 3.06 4.18
C SER A 200 -12.91 3.12 5.66
N THR A 201 -13.64 2.52 6.61
CA THR A 201 -13.32 2.62 8.05
C THR A 201 -12.81 1.31 8.63
N PHE A 202 -11.65 1.35 9.30
CA PHE A 202 -11.07 0.24 10.05
C PHE A 202 -11.95 -0.16 11.24
N GLN A 203 -12.27 -1.45 11.34
CA GLN A 203 -13.13 -2.04 12.38
C GLN A 203 -12.34 -2.79 13.45
N GLY A 204 -11.20 -3.39 13.08
CA GLY A 204 -10.39 -4.16 14.02
C GLY A 204 -9.44 -5.15 13.36
N LEU A 205 -8.61 -5.78 14.18
CA LEU A 205 -7.74 -6.87 13.79
C LEU A 205 -8.35 -8.21 14.21
N THR A 206 -8.30 -9.20 13.33
CA THR A 206 -8.49 -10.61 13.72
C THR A 206 -7.57 -11.51 12.94
N THR A 207 -7.18 -12.62 13.56
CA THR A 207 -6.22 -13.57 13.00
C THR A 207 -6.99 -14.81 12.53
N GLY A 208 -6.80 -15.15 11.26
CA GLY A 208 -7.31 -16.39 10.69
C GLY A 208 -6.29 -17.53 10.79
N SER A 209 -6.77 -18.76 10.77
CA SER A 209 -5.95 -19.96 10.59
C SER A 209 -5.42 -20.03 9.14
N PRO A 210 -4.36 -20.81 8.87
CA PRO A 210 -3.89 -21.04 7.51
C PRO A 210 -5.02 -21.44 6.54
N PRO A 211 -5.02 -20.94 5.30
CA PRO A 211 -6.11 -21.19 4.37
C PRO A 211 -6.29 -22.68 4.07
N THR A 212 -7.55 -23.07 3.90
CA THR A 212 -7.96 -24.42 3.48
C THR A 212 -8.81 -24.34 2.23
N THR A 213 -8.87 -25.43 1.47
CA THR A 213 -9.80 -25.57 0.35
C THR A 213 -10.82 -26.64 0.72
N PRO A 214 -12.05 -26.28 1.09
CA PRO A 214 -13.11 -27.25 1.34
C PRO A 214 -13.30 -28.12 0.10
N LEU A 215 -13.36 -29.45 0.28
CA LEU A 215 -13.49 -30.39 -0.83
C LEU A 215 -14.96 -30.68 -1.19
N ASP A 216 -15.87 -30.44 -0.25
CA ASP A 216 -17.29 -30.80 -0.36
C ASP A 216 -18.20 -29.57 -0.29
N GLY A 217 -19.40 -29.70 -0.85
CA GLY A 217 -20.45 -28.69 -0.80
C GLY A 217 -20.48 -27.74 -2.01
N PRO A 218 -21.50 -26.86 -2.08
CA PRO A 218 -21.69 -25.92 -3.19
C PRO A 218 -20.48 -25.01 -3.45
N CYS A 219 -19.71 -24.70 -2.41
CA CYS A 219 -18.51 -23.86 -2.48
C CYS A 219 -17.20 -24.65 -2.54
N GLY A 220 -17.26 -25.97 -2.72
CA GLY A 220 -16.09 -26.84 -2.78
C GLY A 220 -15.09 -26.36 -3.83
N GLY A 221 -13.80 -26.37 -3.47
CA GLY A 221 -12.71 -25.89 -4.32
C GLY A 221 -12.34 -24.43 -4.10
N THR A 222 -13.08 -23.65 -3.30
CA THR A 222 -12.75 -22.24 -3.04
C THR A 222 -11.83 -22.09 -1.82
N PRO A 223 -10.63 -21.52 -1.96
CA PRO A 223 -9.77 -21.23 -0.82
C PRO A 223 -10.42 -20.31 0.21
N ALA A 224 -10.34 -20.67 1.48
CA ALA A 224 -10.90 -19.93 2.59
C ALA A 224 -9.93 -19.85 3.76
N VAL A 225 -9.83 -18.68 4.38
CA VAL A 225 -9.16 -18.43 5.66
C VAL A 225 -10.19 -18.60 6.78
N PRO A 226 -10.08 -19.63 7.63
CA PRO A 226 -11.01 -19.81 8.74
C PRO A 226 -10.74 -18.77 9.84
N PHE A 227 -11.76 -18.01 10.23
CA PHE A 227 -11.69 -17.06 11.34
C PHE A 227 -12.34 -17.60 12.63
N PRO A 228 -11.95 -17.09 13.81
CA PRO A 228 -12.56 -17.48 15.07
C PRO A 228 -14.09 -17.26 15.08
N PRO A 229 -14.88 -18.21 15.60
CA PRO A 229 -16.33 -18.06 15.68
C PRO A 229 -16.71 -16.95 16.67
N GLY A 230 -17.87 -16.32 16.44
CA GLY A 230 -18.42 -15.29 17.32
C GLY A 230 -18.00 -13.85 16.99
N ILE A 231 -17.25 -13.65 15.91
CA ILE A 231 -16.97 -12.34 15.33
C ILE A 231 -17.86 -12.17 14.10
N ASP A 232 -18.62 -11.08 14.04
CA ASP A 232 -19.38 -10.73 12.85
C ASP A 232 -18.50 -9.90 11.91
N LEU A 233 -18.10 -10.53 10.80
CA LEU A 233 -17.29 -9.94 9.73
C LEU A 233 -18.13 -9.70 8.47
N SER A 234 -19.45 -9.78 8.58
CA SER A 234 -20.37 -9.60 7.45
C SER A 234 -20.25 -8.19 6.88
N GLY A 235 -20.15 -8.09 5.55
CA GLY A 235 -19.97 -6.80 4.86
C GLY A 235 -18.59 -6.16 5.06
N MET A 236 -17.58 -6.92 5.50
CA MET A 236 -16.21 -6.45 5.68
C MET A 236 -15.23 -7.07 4.67
N ILE A 237 -14.20 -6.33 4.32
CA ILE A 237 -13.01 -6.86 3.64
C ILE A 237 -11.85 -6.87 4.62
N GLY A 238 -11.17 -8.02 4.69
CA GLY A 238 -9.97 -8.21 5.50
C GLY A 238 -8.73 -8.15 4.61
N ILE A 239 -7.70 -7.42 5.03
CA ILE A 239 -6.41 -7.38 4.35
C ILE A 239 -5.26 -7.43 5.35
N VAL A 240 -4.18 -8.13 4.99
CA VAL A 240 -2.88 -7.93 5.63
C VAL A 240 -2.11 -6.95 4.76
N ALA A 241 -1.68 -5.82 5.31
CA ALA A 241 -0.99 -4.77 4.58
C ALA A 241 0.13 -4.13 5.41
N GLY A 242 1.13 -3.59 4.73
CA GLY A 242 2.25 -2.84 5.32
C GLY A 242 2.14 -1.31 5.15
N TRP A 243 1.01 -0.83 4.63
CA TRP A 243 0.74 0.57 4.31
C TRP A 243 -0.61 1.03 4.88
N GLU A 244 -0.93 2.32 4.72
CA GLU A 244 -2.26 2.84 5.01
C GLU A 244 -3.24 2.43 3.92
N VAL A 245 -4.12 1.46 4.23
CA VAL A 245 -5.08 0.87 3.30
C VAL A 245 -6.22 1.82 2.94
N SER A 246 -6.54 2.80 3.80
CA SER A 246 -7.61 3.76 3.55
C SER A 246 -7.12 5.21 3.64
N PRO A 247 -6.24 5.63 2.71
CA PRO A 247 -5.62 6.96 2.76
C PRO A 247 -6.61 8.10 2.49
N ARG A 248 -7.78 7.80 1.90
CA ARG A 248 -8.84 8.76 1.56
C ARG A 248 -10.20 8.20 1.95
N GLN A 249 -11.12 9.08 2.35
CA GLN A 249 -12.48 8.74 2.75
C GLN A 249 -13.48 9.30 1.73
N PRO A 250 -14.49 8.52 1.31
CA PRO A 250 -15.49 9.01 0.37
C PRO A 250 -16.45 9.99 1.06
N GLU A 251 -16.80 11.06 0.34
CA GLU A 251 -17.92 11.92 0.69
C GLU A 251 -19.22 11.30 0.17
N GLN A 252 -20.14 10.99 1.09
CA GLN A 252 -21.49 10.56 0.71
C GLN A 252 -22.34 11.75 0.30
N LEU A 253 -22.93 11.67 -0.89
CA LEU A 253 -23.79 12.72 -1.43
C LEU A 253 -25.29 12.36 -1.32
N PRO A 254 -26.21 13.35 -1.27
CA PRO A 254 -27.65 13.11 -1.22
C PRO A 254 -28.18 12.35 -2.44
N LEU A 255 -29.04 11.36 -2.22
CA LEU A 255 -29.62 10.48 -3.27
C LEU A 255 -30.62 11.20 -4.20
N ASP A 256 -31.07 12.40 -3.85
CA ASP A 256 -31.94 13.25 -4.65
C ASP A 256 -31.17 14.25 -5.55
N THR A 257 -29.86 14.06 -5.70
CA THR A 257 -29.01 14.90 -6.55
C THR A 257 -29.36 14.72 -8.04
N ALA A 258 -29.98 15.76 -8.63
CA ALA A 258 -30.51 15.74 -9.99
C ALA A 258 -29.49 15.32 -11.07
N VAL A 259 -28.23 15.79 -10.97
CA VAL A 259 -27.18 15.47 -11.96
C VAL A 259 -26.89 13.96 -12.02
N TYR A 260 -26.97 13.25 -10.89
CA TYR A 260 -26.71 11.81 -10.85
C TYR A 260 -27.97 11.00 -11.17
N GLN A 261 -29.16 11.51 -10.86
CA GLN A 261 -30.41 10.92 -11.36
C GLN A 261 -30.48 10.96 -12.88
N GLU A 262 -30.15 12.11 -13.49
CA GLU A 262 -30.10 12.29 -14.94
C GLU A 262 -29.03 11.39 -15.57
N ALA A 263 -27.82 11.31 -14.99
CA ALA A 263 -26.76 10.44 -15.52
C ALA A 263 -27.16 8.95 -15.52
N VAL A 264 -27.88 8.48 -14.51
CA VAL A 264 -28.39 7.09 -14.48
C VAL A 264 -29.57 6.94 -15.46
N ALA A 265 -30.47 7.92 -15.56
CA ALA A 265 -31.55 7.90 -16.55
C ALA A 265 -31.01 7.80 -17.98
N ASP A 266 -30.03 8.63 -18.33
CA ASP A 266 -29.37 8.64 -19.64
C ASP A 266 -28.70 7.29 -19.93
N PHE A 267 -28.01 6.73 -18.94
CA PHE A 267 -27.39 5.40 -19.07
C PHE A 267 -28.46 4.33 -19.33
N LEU A 268 -29.55 4.31 -18.56
CA LEU A 268 -30.62 3.32 -18.73
C LEU A 268 -31.36 3.48 -20.07
N GLN A 269 -31.64 4.71 -20.51
CA GLN A 269 -32.26 5.00 -21.80
C GLN A 269 -31.38 4.57 -22.98
N ALA A 270 -30.06 4.76 -22.87
CA ALA A 270 -29.11 4.28 -23.86
C ALA A 270 -29.04 2.75 -23.96
N HIS A 271 -29.59 2.03 -22.97
CA HIS A 271 -29.67 0.58 -22.91
C HIS A 271 -31.13 0.08 -22.92
N ASP A 272 -31.98 0.74 -23.72
CA ASP A 272 -33.35 0.32 -24.06
C ASP A 272 -34.39 0.38 -22.92
N ILE A 273 -34.10 1.09 -21.82
CA ILE A 273 -35.07 1.40 -20.77
C ILE A 273 -35.55 2.84 -20.95
N ALA A 274 -36.60 3.02 -21.77
CA ALA A 274 -37.01 4.34 -22.28
C ALA A 274 -37.53 5.33 -21.22
N GLU A 275 -38.26 4.84 -20.21
CA GLU A 275 -38.82 5.66 -19.12
C GLU A 275 -38.35 5.10 -17.77
N PRO A 276 -37.07 5.28 -17.40
CA PRO A 276 -36.52 4.66 -16.22
C PRO A 276 -37.06 5.30 -14.94
N ASP A 277 -37.52 4.46 -14.01
CA ASP A 277 -37.77 4.84 -12.62
C ASP A 277 -36.43 4.75 -11.85
N VAL A 278 -35.74 5.88 -11.76
CA VAL A 278 -34.38 5.96 -11.20
C VAL A 278 -34.43 5.95 -9.67
N GLN A 279 -33.77 4.95 -9.07
CA GLN A 279 -33.72 4.71 -7.64
C GLN A 279 -32.24 4.60 -7.22
N LEU A 280 -31.64 5.73 -6.85
CA LEU A 280 -30.27 5.77 -6.36
C LEU A 280 -30.21 5.18 -4.94
N THR A 281 -29.23 4.32 -4.70
CA THR A 281 -28.99 3.67 -3.40
C THR A 281 -27.66 4.09 -2.76
N GLY A 282 -26.75 4.67 -3.54
CA GLY A 282 -25.50 5.23 -3.03
C GLY A 282 -24.84 6.19 -4.00
N ILE A 283 -24.25 7.26 -3.47
CA ILE A 283 -23.39 8.18 -4.23
C ILE A 283 -22.16 8.46 -3.37
N ASN A 284 -20.99 8.04 -3.83
CA ASN A 284 -19.72 8.25 -3.15
C ASN A 284 -18.80 9.08 -4.05
N ARG A 285 -18.40 10.25 -3.57
CA ARG A 285 -17.43 11.12 -4.24
C ARG A 285 -16.06 10.97 -3.57
N ILE A 286 -15.03 10.69 -4.36
CA ILE A 286 -13.68 10.46 -3.83
C ILE A 286 -12.65 10.57 -4.96
N ASP A 287 -11.47 11.09 -4.65
CA ASP A 287 -10.26 10.98 -5.46
C ASP A 287 -9.76 9.53 -5.41
N LEU A 288 -10.08 8.71 -6.42
CA LEU A 288 -9.74 7.29 -6.43
C LEU A 288 -8.24 7.09 -6.68
N GLU A 289 -7.68 7.78 -7.67
CA GLU A 289 -6.30 7.61 -8.12
C GLU A 289 -5.27 8.44 -7.33
N GLY A 290 -5.72 9.40 -6.51
CA GLY A 290 -4.86 10.26 -5.72
C GLY A 290 -4.27 11.44 -6.50
N ASP A 291 -4.90 11.84 -7.60
CA ASP A 291 -4.42 12.93 -8.47
C ASP A 291 -5.02 14.30 -8.12
N GLY A 292 -5.92 14.34 -7.13
CA GLY A 292 -6.59 15.54 -6.64
C GLY A 292 -7.87 15.90 -7.39
N VAL A 293 -8.31 15.08 -8.35
CA VAL A 293 -9.62 15.14 -8.99
C VAL A 293 -10.52 14.11 -8.33
N ASP A 294 -11.77 14.49 -8.03
CA ASP A 294 -12.73 13.52 -7.50
C ASP A 294 -13.49 12.81 -8.61
N GLU A 295 -13.63 11.50 -8.46
CA GLU A 295 -14.56 10.65 -9.18
C GLU A 295 -15.85 10.46 -8.37
N VAL A 296 -16.89 9.97 -9.04
CA VAL A 296 -18.18 9.69 -8.41
C VAL A 296 -18.63 8.28 -8.74
N LEU A 297 -18.74 7.45 -7.71
CA LEU A 297 -19.37 6.14 -7.78
C LEU A 297 -20.85 6.25 -7.47
N ILE A 298 -21.68 5.72 -8.37
CA ILE A 298 -23.14 5.75 -8.28
C ILE A 298 -23.64 4.32 -8.25
N THR A 299 -24.38 3.97 -7.20
CA THR A 299 -25.13 2.72 -7.08
C THR A 299 -26.62 3.03 -7.22
N ALA A 300 -27.31 2.26 -8.04
CA ALA A 300 -28.75 2.40 -8.25
C ALA A 300 -29.38 1.03 -8.47
N GLU A 301 -30.60 0.87 -7.97
CA GLU A 301 -31.31 -0.40 -8.03
C GLU A 301 -32.81 -0.21 -8.09
N ARG A 302 -33.43 -0.91 -9.04
CA ARG A 302 -34.87 -1.18 -9.09
C ARG A 302 -35.04 -2.67 -9.34
N LEU A 303 -35.08 -3.44 -8.26
CA LEU A 303 -35.38 -4.88 -8.27
C LEU A 303 -36.56 -5.15 -7.33
N ASN A 304 -37.42 -6.10 -7.68
CA ASN A 304 -38.49 -6.59 -6.79
C ASN A 304 -37.98 -7.68 -5.82
N GLY A 305 -36.80 -7.45 -5.23
CA GLY A 305 -36.07 -8.40 -4.40
C GLY A 305 -35.54 -9.62 -5.16
N LEU A 306 -34.72 -10.43 -4.49
CA LEU A 306 -34.17 -11.67 -5.07
C LEU A 306 -35.10 -12.89 -4.87
N GLY A 307 -36.11 -12.77 -3.99
CA GLY A 307 -37.16 -13.78 -3.76
C GLY A 307 -36.69 -15.14 -3.21
N ASN A 308 -37.65 -15.99 -2.81
CA ASN A 308 -37.41 -17.38 -2.40
C ASN A 308 -37.88 -18.39 -3.47
N GLY A 309 -38.13 -17.92 -4.70
CA GLY A 309 -38.68 -18.69 -5.82
C GLY A 309 -37.85 -18.50 -7.08
N LEU A 310 -38.34 -18.99 -8.23
CA LEU A 310 -37.68 -18.73 -9.50
C LEU A 310 -37.56 -17.21 -9.70
N PRO A 311 -36.33 -16.68 -9.85
CA PRO A 311 -36.14 -15.26 -10.00
C PRO A 311 -36.79 -14.76 -11.29
N THR A 312 -37.57 -13.69 -11.17
CA THR A 312 -38.21 -12.98 -12.29
C THR A 312 -37.66 -11.56 -12.32
N ALA A 313 -37.74 -10.90 -13.48
CA ALA A 313 -37.45 -9.48 -13.60
C ALA A 313 -38.58 -8.78 -14.35
N ALA A 314 -39.02 -7.62 -13.87
CA ALA A 314 -39.96 -6.78 -14.59
C ALA A 314 -39.24 -5.93 -15.64
N ALA A 315 -39.99 -5.46 -16.64
CA ALA A 315 -39.44 -4.51 -17.60
C ALA A 315 -38.99 -3.22 -16.87
N GLY A 316 -37.80 -2.76 -17.24
CA GLY A 316 -37.11 -1.64 -16.62
C GLY A 316 -36.48 -1.94 -15.25
N ASP A 317 -36.43 -3.20 -14.81
CA ASP A 317 -35.67 -3.56 -13.61
C ASP A 317 -34.16 -3.47 -13.88
N TYR A 318 -33.39 -3.09 -12.87
CA TYR A 318 -31.93 -2.98 -12.96
C TYR A 318 -31.27 -3.02 -11.59
N SER A 319 -29.97 -3.33 -11.58
CA SER A 319 -29.06 -3.04 -10.48
C SER A 319 -27.69 -2.72 -11.08
N LEU A 320 -27.07 -1.62 -10.65
CA LEU A 320 -25.83 -1.15 -11.27
C LEU A 320 -24.91 -0.38 -10.32
N VAL A 321 -23.63 -0.38 -10.68
CA VAL A 321 -22.57 0.46 -10.17
C VAL A 321 -21.90 1.13 -11.37
N LEU A 322 -21.90 2.47 -11.38
CA LEU A 322 -21.26 3.29 -12.39
C LEU A 322 -20.17 4.15 -11.76
N LEU A 323 -19.07 4.35 -12.48
CA LEU A 323 -18.05 5.34 -12.17
C LEU A 323 -18.20 6.52 -13.12
N ARG A 324 -18.32 7.74 -12.58
CA ARG A 324 -18.20 8.97 -13.35
C ARG A 324 -16.87 9.63 -13.05
N GLN A 325 -16.12 9.95 -14.09
CA GLN A 325 -14.82 10.60 -13.99
C GLN A 325 -14.66 11.67 -15.06
N VAL A 326 -13.74 12.62 -14.84
CA VAL A 326 -13.41 13.66 -15.81
C VAL A 326 -12.21 13.22 -16.65
N ALA A 327 -12.42 13.01 -17.94
CA ALA A 327 -11.37 12.65 -18.90
C ALA A 327 -11.27 13.73 -19.99
N ASN A 328 -10.12 14.44 -20.04
CA ASN A 328 -9.87 15.51 -21.02
C ASN A 328 -11.01 16.56 -21.03
N ASP A 329 -11.33 17.12 -19.87
CA ASP A 329 -12.43 18.09 -19.66
C ASP A 329 -13.84 17.58 -20.02
N THR A 330 -13.99 16.28 -20.25
CA THR A 330 -15.27 15.63 -20.56
C THR A 330 -15.63 14.64 -19.46
N VAL A 331 -16.86 14.71 -18.95
CA VAL A 331 -17.35 13.70 -18.01
C VAL A 331 -17.70 12.44 -18.78
N ILE A 332 -17.12 11.31 -18.36
CA ILE A 332 -17.44 9.99 -18.89
C ILE A 332 -18.06 9.12 -17.80
N THR A 333 -18.98 8.24 -18.20
CA THR A 333 -19.63 7.27 -17.33
C THR A 333 -19.17 5.88 -17.74
N ILE A 334 -18.57 5.15 -16.79
CA ILE A 334 -18.03 3.81 -16.98
C ILE A 334 -18.88 2.81 -16.19
N PRO A 335 -19.44 1.78 -16.83
CA PRO A 335 -20.11 0.71 -16.10
C PRO A 335 -19.08 -0.18 -15.39
N ILE A 336 -19.28 -0.43 -14.10
CA ILE A 336 -18.45 -1.34 -13.30
C ILE A 336 -19.14 -2.70 -13.19
N ALA A 337 -20.35 -2.70 -12.66
CA ALA A 337 -21.19 -3.87 -12.50
C ALA A 337 -22.62 -3.49 -12.89
N VAL A 338 -23.22 -4.20 -13.85
CA VAL A 338 -24.49 -3.79 -14.44
C VAL A 338 -25.34 -5.01 -14.76
N LYS A 339 -26.58 -5.01 -14.27
CA LYS A 339 -27.63 -5.92 -14.67
C LYS A 339 -28.87 -5.12 -15.07
N LEU A 340 -29.34 -5.31 -16.30
CA LEU A 340 -30.47 -4.57 -16.87
C LEU A 340 -31.52 -5.54 -17.43
N PHE A 341 -32.79 -5.17 -17.31
CA PHE A 341 -33.91 -5.89 -17.87
C PHE A 341 -34.82 -4.94 -18.65
N PRO A 342 -34.51 -4.63 -19.94
CA PRO A 342 -35.37 -3.78 -20.78
C PRO A 342 -36.78 -4.36 -20.96
N GLU A 343 -36.88 -5.68 -20.99
CA GLU A 343 -38.14 -6.43 -21.06
C GLU A 343 -38.30 -7.33 -19.83
N ALA A 344 -39.55 -7.72 -19.56
CA ALA A 344 -39.84 -8.65 -18.46
C ALA A 344 -39.35 -10.07 -18.80
N VAL A 345 -38.76 -10.75 -17.80
CA VAL A 345 -38.19 -12.09 -17.93
C VAL A 345 -38.73 -12.99 -16.82
N GLU A 346 -39.37 -14.10 -17.20
CA GLU A 346 -39.95 -15.06 -16.24
C GLU A 346 -38.91 -15.93 -15.52
N LEU A 347 -37.76 -16.18 -16.16
CA LEU A 347 -36.62 -16.89 -15.61
C LEU A 347 -35.39 -16.01 -15.77
N ALA A 348 -35.27 -15.05 -14.87
CA ALA A 348 -34.20 -14.07 -14.86
C ALA A 348 -33.02 -14.53 -13.99
N ASP A 349 -31.94 -13.78 -14.03
CA ASP A 349 -30.78 -13.94 -13.15
C ASP A 349 -30.41 -12.57 -12.55
N PRO A 350 -31.32 -11.92 -11.79
CA PRO A 350 -31.07 -10.63 -11.19
C PRO A 350 -29.92 -10.74 -10.20
N VAL A 351 -29.08 -9.72 -10.21
CA VAL A 351 -27.96 -9.56 -9.29
C VAL A 351 -28.12 -8.21 -8.63
N GLN A 352 -28.17 -8.16 -7.31
CA GLN A 352 -28.10 -6.94 -6.53
C GLN A 352 -26.64 -6.59 -6.31
N TYR A 353 -26.22 -5.40 -6.74
CA TYR A 353 -24.84 -4.92 -6.58
C TYR A 353 -24.73 -3.85 -5.49
N ASN A 354 -23.75 -4.01 -4.60
CA ASN A 354 -23.41 -3.01 -3.58
C ASN A 354 -21.89 -2.80 -3.54
N ILE A 355 -21.47 -1.55 -3.32
CA ILE A 355 -20.06 -1.25 -3.00
C ILE A 355 -19.84 -1.59 -1.52
N LEU A 356 -18.95 -2.54 -1.23
CA LEU A 356 -18.55 -2.89 0.13
C LEU A 356 -17.58 -1.87 0.71
N THR A 357 -16.55 -1.52 -0.06
CA THR A 357 -15.43 -0.71 0.41
C THR A 357 -14.62 -0.13 -0.75
N LEU A 358 -13.89 0.95 -0.45
CA LEU A 358 -12.91 1.60 -1.31
C LEU A 358 -11.58 1.66 -0.55
N LEU A 359 -10.59 0.88 -0.98
CA LEU A 359 -9.32 0.64 -0.26
C LEU A 359 -8.17 0.52 -1.24
N ASP A 360 -6.98 0.96 -0.82
CA ASP A 360 -5.71 0.65 -1.49
C ASP A 360 -5.28 -0.78 -1.11
N LEU A 361 -5.64 -1.74 -1.95
CA LEU A 361 -5.46 -3.17 -1.70
C LEU A 361 -4.13 -3.71 -2.24
N ASN A 362 -3.43 -2.96 -3.10
CA ASN A 362 -2.14 -3.33 -3.65
C ASN A 362 -0.96 -2.44 -3.21
N GLY A 363 -1.23 -1.36 -2.46
CA GLY A 363 -0.25 -0.45 -1.92
C GLY A 363 0.27 0.57 -2.94
N ASN A 364 -0.41 0.76 -4.07
CA ASN A 364 0.00 1.70 -5.12
C ASN A 364 -0.50 3.13 -4.86
N GLY A 365 -1.28 3.36 -3.81
CA GLY A 365 -1.84 4.65 -3.43
C GLY A 365 -3.13 5.04 -4.16
N SER A 366 -3.62 4.23 -5.11
CA SER A 366 -4.96 4.31 -5.70
C SER A 366 -5.92 3.40 -4.93
N LEU A 367 -7.22 3.71 -4.95
CA LEU A 367 -8.23 2.91 -4.28
C LEU A 367 -8.89 1.94 -5.26
N GLU A 368 -8.85 0.66 -4.94
CA GLU A 368 -9.68 -0.35 -5.58
C GLU A 368 -11.14 -0.28 -5.09
N ILE A 369 -12.04 -0.62 -6.00
CA ILE A 369 -13.49 -0.63 -5.77
C ILE A 369 -13.91 -2.07 -5.53
N VAL A 370 -14.39 -2.36 -4.32
CA VAL A 370 -14.85 -3.71 -3.99
C VAL A 370 -16.37 -3.75 -4.06
N VAL A 371 -16.89 -4.53 -5.00
CA VAL A 371 -18.33 -4.69 -5.24
C VAL A 371 -18.75 -6.11 -4.86
N GLU A 372 -19.78 -6.23 -4.04
CA GLU A 372 -20.48 -7.50 -3.86
C GLU A 372 -21.67 -7.60 -4.80
N GLY A 373 -21.95 -8.84 -5.23
CA GLY A 373 -23.12 -9.21 -6.00
C GLY A 373 -23.89 -10.32 -5.29
N TRP A 374 -25.17 -10.09 -5.01
CA TRP A 374 -26.09 -11.09 -4.47
C TRP A 374 -27.05 -11.54 -5.55
N TYR A 375 -27.26 -12.85 -5.67
CA TYR A 375 -28.22 -13.45 -6.58
C TYR A 375 -28.90 -14.63 -5.88
N TYR A 376 -29.97 -15.18 -6.47
CA TYR A 376 -30.82 -16.17 -5.79
C TYR A 376 -30.06 -17.43 -5.33
N GLU A 377 -28.97 -17.77 -6.02
CA GLU A 377 -28.10 -18.91 -5.74
C GLU A 377 -26.79 -18.47 -5.07
N GLY A 378 -26.69 -17.28 -4.48
CA GLY A 378 -25.57 -16.96 -3.60
C GLY A 378 -24.96 -15.59 -3.85
N ARG A 379 -23.64 -15.52 -3.69
CA ARG A 379 -22.93 -14.25 -3.61
C ARG A 379 -21.53 -14.36 -4.18
N PHE A 380 -21.05 -13.25 -4.73
CA PHE A 380 -19.66 -13.06 -5.07
C PHE A 380 -19.18 -11.66 -4.65
N VAL A 381 -17.88 -11.51 -4.54
CA VAL A 381 -17.16 -10.24 -4.34
C VAL A 381 -16.17 -10.10 -5.48
N THR A 382 -16.14 -8.93 -6.10
CA THR A 382 -15.18 -8.56 -7.14
C THR A 382 -14.44 -7.30 -6.76
N VAL A 383 -13.12 -7.33 -6.91
CA VAL A 383 -12.25 -6.16 -6.79
C VAL A 383 -12.01 -5.60 -8.19
N TYR A 384 -12.23 -4.30 -8.33
CA TYR A 384 -11.99 -3.56 -9.56
C TYR A 384 -10.89 -2.53 -9.34
N GLU A 385 -9.98 -2.46 -10.30
CA GLU A 385 -8.94 -1.44 -10.38
C GLU A 385 -9.34 -0.40 -11.43
N SER A 386 -9.21 0.88 -11.09
CA SER A 386 -9.34 2.00 -12.03
C SER A 386 -7.95 2.42 -12.50
N SER A 387 -7.70 2.32 -13.80
CA SER A 387 -6.41 2.68 -14.40
C SER A 387 -6.59 3.19 -15.81
N ASN A 388 -5.88 4.27 -16.17
CA ASN A 388 -5.91 4.84 -17.52
C ASN A 388 -7.33 5.07 -18.04
N ARG A 389 -8.25 5.47 -17.15
CA ARG A 389 -9.66 5.73 -17.46
C ARG A 389 -10.46 4.48 -17.89
N ALA A 390 -10.00 3.30 -17.50
CA ALA A 390 -10.73 2.05 -17.62
C ALA A 390 -10.87 1.43 -16.22
N VAL A 391 -11.95 0.68 -16.03
CA VAL A 391 -12.15 -0.10 -14.81
C VAL A 391 -12.09 -1.57 -15.17
N THR A 392 -11.21 -2.32 -14.50
CA THR A 392 -10.98 -3.74 -14.78
C THR A 392 -11.18 -4.58 -13.53
N ALA A 393 -11.94 -5.67 -13.65
CA ALA A 393 -12.01 -6.68 -12.60
C ALA A 393 -10.66 -7.40 -12.49
N VAL A 394 -10.05 -7.37 -11.31
CA VAL A 394 -8.72 -7.96 -11.06
C VAL A 394 -8.80 -9.25 -10.24
N MET A 395 -9.83 -9.37 -9.41
CA MET A 395 -10.11 -10.57 -8.62
C MET A 395 -11.61 -10.74 -8.42
N THR A 396 -12.10 -11.98 -8.49
CA THR A 396 -13.48 -12.33 -8.12
C THR A 396 -13.46 -13.62 -7.33
N VAL A 397 -14.18 -13.66 -6.21
CA VAL A 397 -14.47 -14.89 -5.48
C VAL A 397 -15.95 -14.95 -5.16
N GLY A 398 -16.52 -16.14 -5.15
CA GLY A 398 -17.93 -16.30 -4.84
C GLY A 398 -18.30 -17.76 -4.72
N CYS A 399 -19.52 -17.99 -4.25
CA CYS A 399 -20.09 -19.32 -4.19
C CYS A 399 -21.51 -19.30 -4.73
N ARG A 400 -21.84 -20.40 -5.41
CA ARG A 400 -23.19 -20.74 -5.83
C ARG A 400 -23.76 -21.74 -4.81
N LEU A 401 -24.63 -21.28 -3.92
CA LEU A 401 -25.30 -22.00 -2.84
C LEU A 401 -26.24 -23.11 -3.34
#